data_AF-U1P506-F1
#
_entry.id   AF-U1P506-F1
#
_cell.length_a   1.000
_cell.length_b   1.000
_cell.length_c   1.000
_cell.angle_alpha   90.00
_cell.angle_beta   90.00
_cell.angle_gamma   90.00
#
_symmetry.space_group_name_H-M   'P 1'
#
loop_
_entity.id
_entity.type
_entity.pdbx_description
1 polymer ?
#
loop_
_entity_poly.entity_id
_entity_poly.type
_entity_poly.pdbx_seq_one_letter_code
_entity_poly.pdbx_strand_id
1 'polypeptide(L)'
;MIDRLLGRAELKAELETLREERDSLAAQLDAESDRRREAVRDRQAAEERVNRLETRVETLEDRIETLEGDADETTTDRGHERLARDRLGEVLDRLRSVETGREGALSAAVDDTLPEAVVDALGTRASAARRAAPAVIYHDDAGLVSVALTPPIHPAPFHEWADGFRVDDDWFRPTGRFGFGLVRSDTFAAGVYEATERLSFEGFRSDVTSEHDKGGFSQARFERRREEEIDAHLDRVETALADLETERLILVGESTALSRLSTDATHTATADATGADEAALDDAFRDFWTTELTLL
;
A
#
# COMPACT_ATOMS: atom_id res chain seq x y z
N MET A 1 -31.30 -6.55 -80.88
CA MET A 1 -31.78 -5.16 -81.10
C MET A 1 -33.19 -4.91 -80.52
N ILE A 2 -34.00 -5.95 -80.26
CA ILE A 2 -35.35 -5.83 -79.66
C ILE A 2 -35.32 -5.65 -78.13
N ASP A 3 -34.33 -6.21 -77.42
CA ASP A 3 -34.23 -6.05 -75.95
C ASP A 3 -33.91 -4.62 -75.47
N ARG A 4 -33.39 -3.76 -76.36
CA ARG A 4 -33.08 -2.35 -76.08
C ARG A 4 -34.28 -1.41 -76.26
N LEU A 5 -35.33 -1.87 -76.96
CA LEU A 5 -36.54 -1.10 -77.29
C LEU A 5 -37.72 -1.37 -76.34
N LEU A 6 -37.60 -2.34 -75.42
CA LEU A 6 -38.69 -2.77 -74.52
C LEU A 6 -38.33 -2.65 -73.02
N GLY A 7 -37.32 -1.87 -72.63
CA GLY A 7 -36.94 -1.64 -71.22
C GLY A 7 -36.37 -2.86 -70.47
N ARG A 8 -36.39 -4.05 -71.09
CA ARG A 8 -35.94 -5.31 -70.49
C ARG A 8 -34.44 -5.34 -70.18
N ALA A 9 -33.62 -4.67 -71.00
CA ALA A 9 -32.18 -4.58 -70.74
C ALA A 9 -31.87 -3.75 -69.49
N GLU A 10 -32.64 -2.67 -69.25
CA GLU A 10 -32.49 -1.78 -68.10
C GLU A 10 -32.98 -2.46 -66.82
N LEU A 11 -34.16 -3.08 -66.86
CA LEU A 11 -34.66 -3.92 -65.77
C LEU A 11 -33.73 -5.08 -65.42
N LYS A 12 -33.06 -5.68 -66.41
CA LYS A 12 -32.09 -6.76 -66.17
C LYS A 12 -30.81 -6.25 -65.51
N ALA A 13 -30.38 -5.03 -65.84
CA ALA A 13 -29.25 -4.39 -65.19
C ALA A 13 -29.59 -4.02 -63.74
N GLU A 14 -30.76 -3.42 -63.51
CA GLU A 14 -31.25 -3.08 -62.16
C GLU A 14 -31.42 -4.34 -61.28
N LEU A 15 -31.92 -5.43 -61.86
CA LEU A 15 -32.08 -6.69 -61.14
C LEU A 15 -30.72 -7.32 -60.79
N GLU A 16 -29.70 -7.12 -61.62
CA GLU A 16 -28.34 -7.58 -61.31
C GLU A 16 -27.72 -6.71 -60.21
N THR A 17 -27.85 -5.38 -60.28
CA THR A 17 -27.42 -4.47 -59.21
C THR A 17 -28.09 -4.78 -57.88
N LEU A 18 -29.41 -5.01 -57.87
CA LEU A 18 -30.15 -5.39 -56.65
C LEU A 18 -29.71 -6.76 -56.10
N ARG A 19 -29.29 -7.69 -56.96
CA ARG A 19 -28.75 -8.98 -56.52
C ARG A 19 -27.38 -8.81 -55.88
N GLU A 20 -26.50 -8.03 -56.49
CA GLU A 20 -25.18 -7.68 -55.95
C GLU A 20 -25.30 -6.95 -54.60
N GLU A 21 -26.22 -5.99 -54.49
CA GLU A 21 -26.52 -5.30 -53.22
C GLU A 21 -27.07 -6.26 -52.17
N ARG A 22 -27.99 -7.15 -52.54
CA ARG A 22 -28.51 -8.20 -51.64
C ARG A 22 -27.39 -9.11 -51.15
N ASP A 23 -26.49 -9.53 -52.03
CA ASP A 23 -25.36 -10.40 -51.68
C ASP A 23 -24.37 -9.68 -50.76
N SER A 24 -24.10 -8.39 -51.01
CA SER A 24 -23.26 -7.56 -50.13
C SER A 24 -23.87 -7.37 -48.74
N LEU A 25 -25.17 -7.05 -48.68
CA LEU A 25 -25.89 -6.89 -47.41
C LEU A 25 -25.97 -8.20 -46.63
N ALA A 26 -26.17 -9.33 -47.31
CA ALA A 26 -26.15 -10.65 -46.69
C ALA A 26 -24.78 -10.96 -46.09
N ALA A 27 -23.70 -10.70 -46.83
CA ALA A 27 -22.33 -10.88 -46.33
C ALA A 27 -22.01 -9.99 -45.13
N GLN A 28 -22.50 -8.74 -45.11
CA GLN A 28 -22.35 -7.83 -43.97
C GLN A 28 -23.12 -8.32 -42.75
N LEU A 29 -24.36 -8.81 -42.93
CA LEU A 29 -25.17 -9.35 -41.86
C LEU A 29 -24.56 -10.61 -41.23
N ASP A 30 -23.97 -11.48 -42.06
CA ASP A 30 -23.26 -12.67 -41.59
C ASP A 30 -22.02 -12.28 -40.78
N ALA A 31 -21.21 -11.33 -41.27
CA ALA A 31 -20.04 -10.83 -40.57
C ALA A 31 -20.40 -10.17 -39.22
N GLU A 32 -21.49 -9.40 -39.16
CA GLU A 32 -21.99 -8.83 -37.90
C GLU A 32 -22.53 -9.91 -36.96
N SER A 33 -23.22 -10.90 -37.49
CA SER A 33 -23.71 -12.04 -36.70
C SER A 33 -22.57 -12.83 -36.09
N ASP A 34 -21.47 -13.02 -36.82
CA ASP A 34 -20.28 -13.69 -36.32
C ASP A 34 -19.56 -12.87 -35.25
N ARG A 35 -19.38 -11.56 -35.46
CA ARG A 35 -18.82 -10.65 -34.44
C ARG A 35 -19.65 -10.64 -33.15
N ARG A 36 -20.98 -10.67 -33.27
CA ARG A 36 -21.87 -10.75 -32.10
C ARG A 36 -21.72 -12.08 -31.36
N ARG A 37 -21.58 -13.20 -32.08
CA ARG A 37 -21.35 -14.52 -31.47
C ARG A 37 -20.01 -14.56 -30.74
N GLU A 38 -18.97 -14.00 -31.32
CA GLU A 38 -17.63 -13.92 -30.72
C GLU A 38 -17.66 -13.09 -29.43
N ALA A 39 -18.23 -11.89 -29.47
CA ALA A 39 -18.36 -11.04 -28.27
C ALA A 39 -19.15 -11.71 -27.13
N VAL A 40 -20.17 -12.52 -27.45
CA VAL A 40 -20.91 -13.30 -26.44
C VAL A 40 -20.05 -14.41 -25.86
N ARG A 41 -19.26 -15.11 -26.67
CA ARG A 41 -18.33 -16.15 -26.18
C ARG A 41 -17.25 -15.55 -25.29
N ASP A 42 -16.67 -14.42 -25.68
CA ASP A 42 -15.65 -13.73 -24.88
C ASP A 42 -16.21 -13.28 -23.53
N ARG A 43 -17.44 -12.76 -23.51
CA ARG A 43 -18.12 -12.40 -22.26
C ARG A 43 -18.34 -13.63 -21.37
N GLN A 44 -18.80 -14.74 -21.93
CA GLN A 44 -19.00 -16.00 -21.19
C GLN A 44 -17.67 -16.53 -20.62
N ALA A 45 -16.58 -16.48 -21.39
CA ALA A 45 -15.27 -16.90 -20.93
C ALA A 45 -14.74 -16.01 -19.78
N ALA A 46 -15.01 -14.71 -19.82
CA ALA A 46 -14.68 -13.79 -18.74
C ALA A 46 -15.52 -14.07 -17.47
N GLU A 47 -16.82 -14.28 -17.62
CA GLU A 47 -17.73 -14.66 -16.52
C GLU A 47 -17.29 -15.99 -15.87
N GLU A 48 -16.94 -17.01 -16.66
CA GLU A 48 -16.40 -18.29 -16.15
C GLU A 48 -15.08 -18.11 -15.39
N ARG A 49 -14.22 -17.18 -15.82
CA ARG A 49 -12.97 -16.87 -15.12
C ARG A 49 -13.23 -16.19 -13.78
N VAL A 50 -14.15 -15.23 -13.73
CA VAL A 50 -14.56 -14.57 -12.48
C VAL A 50 -15.10 -15.60 -11.50
N ASN A 51 -16.06 -16.42 -11.91
CA ASN A 51 -16.62 -17.47 -11.03
C ASN A 51 -15.53 -18.42 -10.51
N ARG A 52 -14.56 -18.80 -11.35
CA ARG A 52 -13.44 -19.65 -10.94
C ARG A 52 -12.52 -18.96 -9.92
N LEU A 53 -12.29 -17.66 -10.09
CA LEU A 53 -11.50 -16.87 -9.15
C LEU A 53 -12.24 -16.70 -7.82
N GLU A 54 -13.54 -16.44 -7.85
CA GLU A 54 -14.39 -16.34 -6.65
C GLU A 54 -14.38 -17.66 -5.86
N THR A 55 -14.61 -18.80 -6.51
CA THR A 55 -14.49 -20.11 -5.85
C THR A 55 -13.09 -20.34 -5.28
N ARG A 56 -12.05 -19.83 -5.94
CA ARG A 56 -10.68 -19.96 -5.44
C ARG A 56 -10.44 -19.08 -4.22
N VAL A 57 -10.98 -17.87 -4.19
CA VAL A 57 -10.95 -16.98 -3.03
C VAL A 57 -11.64 -17.64 -1.86
N GLU A 58 -12.87 -18.12 -2.04
CA GLU A 58 -13.63 -18.84 -1.00
C GLU A 58 -12.84 -20.05 -0.47
N THR A 59 -12.25 -20.87 -1.37
CA THR A 59 -11.40 -22.00 -0.95
C THR A 59 -10.14 -21.56 -0.18
N LEU A 60 -9.59 -20.39 -0.50
CA LEU A 60 -8.41 -19.85 0.21
C LEU A 60 -8.80 -19.26 1.56
N GLU A 61 -9.94 -18.56 1.64
CA GLU A 61 -10.53 -18.05 2.87
C GLU A 61 -10.85 -19.21 3.83
N ASP A 62 -11.51 -20.27 3.36
CA ASP A 62 -11.77 -21.49 4.15
C ASP A 62 -10.48 -22.13 4.65
N ARG A 63 -9.42 -22.12 3.81
CA ARG A 63 -8.12 -22.66 4.20
C ARG A 63 -7.41 -21.78 5.22
N ILE A 64 -7.56 -20.47 5.14
CA ILE A 64 -7.04 -19.53 6.15
C ILE A 64 -7.79 -19.77 7.45
N GLU A 65 -9.13 -19.82 7.44
CA GLU A 65 -9.93 -20.12 8.63
C GLU A 65 -9.57 -21.48 9.24
N THR A 66 -9.34 -22.50 8.40
CA THR A 66 -8.88 -23.82 8.88
C THR A 66 -7.47 -23.77 9.44
N LEU A 67 -6.55 -23.01 8.84
CA LEU A 67 -5.19 -22.83 9.38
C LEU A 67 -5.20 -21.99 10.66
N GLU A 68 -6.11 -21.03 10.79
CA GLU A 68 -6.37 -20.27 12.02
C GLU A 68 -6.97 -21.20 13.10
N GLY A 69 -7.82 -22.16 12.73
CA GLY A 69 -8.38 -23.16 13.64
C GLY A 69 -7.45 -24.32 14.01
N ASP A 70 -6.55 -24.73 13.12
CA ASP A 70 -5.57 -25.83 13.35
C ASP A 70 -4.23 -25.32 13.92
N ALA A 71 -3.96 -24.01 13.89
CA ALA A 71 -2.81 -23.40 14.58
C ALA A 71 -2.98 -23.35 16.12
N ASP A 72 -4.13 -23.78 16.63
CA ASP A 72 -4.57 -23.63 18.02
C ASP A 72 -3.99 -24.67 18.99
N GLU A 73 -3.11 -25.59 18.53
CA GLU A 73 -2.51 -26.62 19.40
C GLU A 73 -0.98 -26.48 19.65
N THR A 74 -0.27 -25.45 19.16
CA THR A 74 1.14 -25.25 19.62
C THR A 74 1.75 -23.85 19.61
N THR A 75 1.01 -22.78 19.30
CA THR A 75 1.53 -21.42 19.53
C THR A 75 0.51 -20.63 20.33
N THR A 76 0.78 -20.41 21.61
CA THR A 76 0.02 -19.46 22.44
C THR A 76 -0.15 -18.16 21.65
N ASP A 77 -1.40 -17.82 21.31
CA ASP A 77 -1.77 -16.53 20.74
C ASP A 77 -1.30 -15.46 21.73
N ARG A 78 -0.20 -14.79 21.39
CA ARG A 78 0.39 -13.74 22.23
C ARG A 78 -0.27 -12.45 21.80
N GLY A 79 -0.82 -11.70 22.75
CA GLY A 79 -1.59 -10.50 22.45
C GLY A 79 -0.84 -9.50 21.56
N HIS A 80 -1.51 -9.03 20.51
CA HIS A 80 -1.08 -7.93 19.64
C HIS A 80 -2.02 -6.74 19.84
N GLU A 81 -1.48 -5.52 19.98
CA GLU A 81 -2.27 -4.29 20.18
C GLU A 81 -1.70 -3.14 19.33
N ARG A 82 -2.54 -2.44 18.57
CA ARG A 82 -2.16 -1.18 17.90
C ARG A 82 -2.35 -0.02 18.88
N LEU A 83 -1.26 0.68 19.19
CA LEU A 83 -1.21 1.77 20.17
C LEU A 83 -1.09 3.12 19.47
N ALA A 84 -1.95 4.06 19.85
CA ALA A 84 -1.88 5.43 19.36
C ALA A 84 -2.22 6.43 20.49
N ARG A 85 -1.76 7.68 20.33
CA ARG A 85 -2.11 8.84 21.18
C ARG A 85 -1.92 8.54 22.68
N ASP A 86 -2.96 8.76 23.48
CA ASP A 86 -2.95 8.62 24.94
C ASP A 86 -2.65 7.18 25.37
N ARG A 87 -3.14 6.19 24.61
CA ARG A 87 -2.93 4.78 24.91
C ARG A 87 -1.46 4.38 24.71
N LEU A 88 -0.84 4.85 23.63
CA LEU A 88 0.60 4.71 23.42
C LEU A 88 1.36 5.38 24.56
N GLY A 89 0.96 6.60 24.94
CA GLY A 89 1.58 7.31 26.05
C GLY A 89 1.56 6.56 27.38
N GLU A 90 0.40 6.02 27.74
CA GLU A 90 0.25 5.21 28.95
C GLU A 90 1.17 4.00 28.96
N VAL A 91 1.33 3.31 27.81
CA VAL A 91 2.23 2.16 27.70
C VAL A 91 3.70 2.58 27.82
N LEU A 92 4.11 3.65 27.14
CA LEU A 92 5.49 4.16 27.23
C LEU A 92 5.82 4.62 28.66
N ASP A 93 4.89 5.30 29.33
CA ASP A 93 5.06 5.73 30.72
C ASP A 93 5.13 4.53 31.68
N ARG A 94 4.37 3.47 31.43
CA ARG A 94 4.50 2.20 32.17
C ARG A 94 5.87 1.55 31.98
N LEU A 95 6.36 1.47 30.74
CA LEU A 95 7.70 0.94 30.48
C LEU A 95 8.77 1.77 31.21
N ARG A 96 8.67 3.10 31.17
CA ARG A 96 9.57 4.00 31.90
C ARG A 96 9.50 3.85 33.41
N SER A 97 8.35 3.42 33.95
CA SER A 97 8.15 3.23 35.40
C SER A 97 8.78 1.95 35.95
N VAL A 98 9.25 1.05 35.09
CA VAL A 98 9.91 -0.19 35.51
C VAL A 98 11.32 0.13 35.98
N GLU A 99 11.54 -0.08 37.28
CA GLU A 99 12.85 -0.01 37.92
C GLU A 99 13.27 -1.41 38.37
N THR A 100 14.50 -1.80 38.04
CA THR A 100 15.06 -3.12 38.34
C THR A 100 16.37 -3.00 39.13
N GLY A 101 16.96 -4.14 39.49
CA GLY A 101 18.36 -4.17 39.93
C GLY A 101 19.31 -3.72 38.81
N ARG A 102 20.59 -3.58 39.13
CA ARG A 102 21.60 -3.28 38.10
C ARG A 102 21.54 -4.36 37.01
N GLU A 103 21.44 -3.93 35.75
CA GLU A 103 21.38 -4.80 34.58
C GLU A 103 20.14 -5.73 34.57
N GLY A 104 19.02 -5.29 35.14
CA GLY A 104 17.77 -6.06 35.17
C GLY A 104 16.79 -5.75 34.03
N ALA A 105 17.01 -4.67 33.26
CA ALA A 105 16.14 -4.27 32.16
C ALA A 105 16.90 -4.24 30.82
N LEU A 106 16.54 -5.13 29.90
CA LEU A 106 17.03 -5.18 28.52
C LEU A 106 16.18 -4.29 27.62
N SER A 107 16.84 -3.37 26.92
CA SER A 107 16.27 -2.64 25.78
C SER A 107 17.07 -2.99 24.53
N ALA A 108 16.42 -3.40 23.45
CA ALA A 108 17.10 -3.75 22.20
C ALA A 108 16.31 -3.33 20.97
N ALA A 109 16.88 -2.47 20.13
CA ALA A 109 16.37 -2.24 18.79
C ALA A 109 16.97 -3.25 17.81
N VAL A 110 16.12 -4.02 17.14
CA VAL A 110 16.52 -5.05 16.21
C VAL A 110 15.86 -4.83 14.85
N ASP A 111 16.65 -4.95 13.80
CA ASP A 111 16.15 -5.05 12.42
C ASP A 111 15.77 -6.53 12.14
N ASP A 112 16.04 -7.03 10.94
CA ASP A 112 15.71 -8.40 10.52
C ASP A 112 16.41 -9.53 11.30
N THR A 113 17.42 -9.20 12.12
CA THR A 113 18.22 -10.19 12.84
C THR A 113 18.38 -9.84 14.31
N LEU A 114 18.21 -10.85 15.17
CA LEU A 114 18.43 -10.72 16.62
C LEU A 114 19.88 -11.04 16.98
N PRO A 115 20.57 -10.15 17.72
CA PRO A 115 21.87 -10.46 18.33
C PRO A 115 21.79 -11.66 19.28
N GLU A 116 22.86 -12.46 19.38
CA GLU A 116 22.93 -13.64 20.25
C GLU A 116 22.61 -13.31 21.72
N ALA A 117 23.12 -12.18 22.22
CA ALA A 117 22.82 -11.70 23.57
C ALA A 117 21.31 -11.48 23.83
N VAL A 118 20.57 -11.03 22.82
CA VAL A 118 19.12 -10.84 22.91
C VAL A 118 18.39 -12.18 22.84
N VAL A 119 18.88 -13.11 22.01
CA VAL A 119 18.34 -14.48 21.92
C VAL A 119 18.50 -15.21 23.25
N ASP A 120 19.67 -15.13 23.86
CA ASP A 120 19.98 -15.77 25.14
C ASP A 120 19.11 -15.20 26.27
N ALA A 121 18.91 -13.88 26.29
CA ALA A 121 18.04 -13.21 27.25
C ALA A 121 16.58 -13.67 27.12
N LEU A 122 16.04 -13.69 25.90
CA LEU A 122 14.65 -14.03 25.63
C LEU A 122 14.36 -15.54 25.75
N GLY A 123 15.36 -16.38 25.54
CA GLY A 123 15.23 -17.83 25.53
C GLY A 123 14.16 -18.31 24.55
N THR A 124 13.11 -18.96 25.07
CA THR A 124 11.99 -19.48 24.25
C THR A 124 11.20 -18.39 23.52
N ARG A 125 11.28 -17.14 23.99
CA ARG A 125 10.57 -15.98 23.42
C ARG A 125 11.28 -15.36 22.22
N ALA A 126 12.53 -15.73 21.96
CA ALA A 126 13.29 -15.23 20.82
C ALA A 126 12.59 -15.49 19.47
N SER A 127 11.79 -16.57 19.38
CA SER A 127 11.00 -16.87 18.19
C SER A 127 9.88 -15.84 17.92
N ALA A 128 9.23 -15.34 18.97
CA ALA A 128 8.21 -14.29 18.86
C ALA A 128 8.86 -12.96 18.50
N ALA A 129 10.01 -12.64 19.11
CA ALA A 129 10.74 -11.42 18.82
C ALA A 129 11.25 -11.36 17.36
N ARG A 130 11.69 -12.50 16.80
CA ARG A 130 12.04 -12.60 15.36
C ARG A 130 10.86 -12.32 14.43
N ARG A 131 9.63 -12.65 14.84
CA ARG A 131 8.43 -12.37 14.03
C ARG A 131 7.96 -10.93 14.16
N ALA A 132 8.24 -10.30 15.30
CA ALA A 132 7.91 -8.89 15.53
C ALA A 132 8.93 -7.92 14.89
N ALA A 133 10.12 -8.39 14.54
CA ALA A 133 11.15 -7.59 13.89
C ALA A 133 10.67 -7.01 12.53
N PRO A 134 11.04 -5.76 12.19
CA PRO A 134 11.88 -4.83 12.95
C PRO A 134 11.14 -4.23 14.16
N ALA A 135 11.77 -4.24 15.34
CA ALA A 135 11.14 -3.79 16.58
C ALA A 135 12.14 -3.40 17.68
N VAL A 136 11.64 -2.63 18.66
CA VAL A 136 12.31 -2.39 19.94
C VAL A 136 11.75 -3.35 20.99
N ILE A 137 12.61 -4.21 21.51
CA ILE A 137 12.31 -5.24 22.50
C ILE A 137 12.61 -4.69 23.89
N TYR A 138 11.65 -4.87 24.81
CA TYR A 138 11.80 -4.61 26.24
C TYR A 138 11.58 -5.90 27.02
N HIS A 139 12.59 -6.29 27.78
CA HIS A 139 12.56 -7.53 28.56
C HIS A 139 13.24 -7.33 29.91
N ASP A 140 12.61 -7.74 31.01
CA ASP A 140 13.29 -7.77 32.32
C ASP A 140 13.78 -9.16 32.72
N ASP A 141 14.77 -9.18 33.62
CA ASP A 141 15.43 -10.37 34.15
C ASP A 141 14.50 -11.32 34.92
N ALA A 142 13.40 -10.81 35.47
CA ALA A 142 12.36 -11.60 36.13
C ALA A 142 11.27 -12.11 35.16
N GLY A 143 11.27 -11.67 33.90
CA GLY A 143 10.29 -11.97 32.88
C GLY A 143 8.90 -11.38 33.12
N LEU A 144 8.77 -10.31 33.92
CA LEU A 144 7.49 -9.64 34.18
C LEU A 144 7.03 -8.81 32.97
N VAL A 145 8.00 -8.23 32.26
CA VAL A 145 7.89 -7.45 31.04
C VAL A 145 8.66 -8.19 29.97
N SER A 146 7.97 -8.45 28.86
CA SER A 146 8.54 -9.12 27.70
C SER A 146 7.67 -8.75 26.51
N VAL A 147 8.01 -7.63 25.87
CA VAL A 147 7.23 -7.04 24.78
C VAL A 147 8.15 -6.55 23.66
N ALA A 148 7.63 -6.55 22.45
CA ALA A 148 8.23 -5.87 21.30
C ALA A 148 7.29 -4.74 20.86
N LEU A 149 7.84 -3.56 20.59
CA LEU A 149 7.12 -2.46 19.96
C LEU A 149 7.73 -2.16 18.60
N THR A 150 6.90 -1.99 17.58
CA THR A 150 7.30 -1.56 16.23
C THR A 150 7.13 -0.05 16.12
N PRO A 151 8.18 0.76 16.35
CA PRO A 151 8.07 2.21 16.31
C PRO A 151 7.88 2.74 14.88
N PRO A 152 7.16 3.86 14.71
CA PRO A 152 7.13 4.65 13.46
C PRO A 152 8.51 5.06 12.95
N ILE A 153 9.39 5.46 13.88
CA ILE A 153 10.78 5.81 13.58
C ILE A 153 11.68 4.78 14.25
N HIS A 154 12.17 3.83 13.45
CA HIS A 154 13.04 2.77 13.95
C HIS A 154 14.43 3.33 14.28
N PRO A 155 14.91 3.18 15.54
CA PRO A 155 16.27 3.60 15.90
C PRO A 155 17.34 2.71 15.24
N ALA A 156 18.58 3.19 15.23
CA ALA A 156 19.73 2.37 14.85
C ALA A 156 19.84 1.15 15.81
N PRO A 157 20.24 -0.04 15.32
CA PRO A 157 20.30 -1.24 16.15
C PRO A 157 21.17 -1.07 17.39
N PHE A 158 20.65 -1.52 18.53
CA PHE A 158 21.36 -1.53 19.80
C PHE A 158 20.81 -2.64 20.71
N HIS A 159 21.57 -3.00 21.74
CA HIS A 159 21.07 -3.76 22.88
C HIS A 159 21.84 -3.33 24.12
N GLU A 160 21.13 -3.08 25.21
CA GLU A 160 21.74 -2.70 26.48
C GLU A 160 20.94 -3.21 27.67
N TRP A 161 21.66 -3.46 28.76
CA TRP A 161 21.08 -3.77 30.06
C TRP A 161 21.31 -2.59 31.00
N ALA A 162 20.24 -2.16 31.68
CA ALA A 162 20.27 -1.08 32.66
C ALA A 162 19.35 -1.41 33.85
N ASP A 163 19.21 -0.48 34.78
CA ASP A 163 18.27 -0.52 35.90
C ASP A 163 16.85 -0.02 35.53
N GLY A 164 16.63 0.29 34.25
CA GLY A 164 15.33 0.65 33.67
C GLY A 164 15.37 0.57 32.14
N PHE A 165 14.21 0.68 31.49
CA PHE A 165 14.15 0.63 30.02
C PHE A 165 14.53 1.96 29.36
N ARG A 166 15.26 1.89 28.24
CA ARG A 166 15.51 3.04 27.38
C ARG A 166 14.33 3.27 26.45
N VAL A 167 13.48 4.23 26.80
CA VAL A 167 12.29 4.58 26.03
C VAL A 167 12.36 6.03 25.54
N ASP A 168 12.73 6.22 24.28
CA ASP A 168 12.85 7.55 23.67
C ASP A 168 11.53 7.96 23.00
N ASP A 169 11.03 9.17 23.28
CA ASP A 169 9.78 9.67 22.68
C ASP A 169 9.93 9.87 21.16
N ASP A 170 11.12 10.22 20.68
CA ASP A 170 11.38 10.51 19.26
C ASP A 170 11.15 9.32 18.34
N TRP A 171 11.14 8.08 18.88
CA TRP A 171 10.87 6.87 18.11
C TRP A 171 9.37 6.66 17.88
N PHE A 172 8.54 7.12 18.83
CA PHE A 172 7.13 6.77 18.91
C PHE A 172 6.19 7.95 18.68
N ARG A 173 6.68 9.18 18.82
CA ARG A 173 5.85 10.38 18.83
C ARG A 173 6.43 11.47 17.94
N PRO A 174 5.56 12.34 17.38
CA PRO A 174 6.02 13.52 16.68
C PRO A 174 6.60 14.52 17.70
N THR A 175 7.90 14.74 17.63
CA THR A 175 8.63 15.67 18.51
C THR A 175 9.32 16.76 17.69
N GLY A 176 9.34 17.98 18.25
CA GLY A 176 9.93 19.15 17.62
C GLY A 176 9.25 19.57 16.31
N ARG A 177 9.99 20.34 15.51
CA ARG A 177 9.54 20.85 14.21
C ARG A 177 10.00 19.97 13.07
N PHE A 178 9.09 19.52 12.20
CA PHE A 178 9.42 18.68 11.05
C PHE A 178 8.41 18.85 9.90
N GLY A 179 8.83 18.52 8.68
CA GLY A 179 7.95 18.36 7.53
C GLY A 179 7.36 16.95 7.50
N PHE A 180 6.07 16.82 7.21
CA PHE A 180 5.42 15.54 6.96
C PHE A 180 4.66 15.60 5.64
N GLY A 181 4.91 14.63 4.75
CA GLY A 181 4.33 14.59 3.42
C GLY A 181 3.78 13.22 3.06
N LEU A 182 2.61 13.21 2.42
CA LEU A 182 2.00 12.07 1.73
C LEU A 182 2.28 12.21 0.22
N VAL A 183 2.90 11.20 -0.38
CA VAL A 183 3.21 11.16 -1.81
C VAL A 183 2.64 9.90 -2.45
N ARG A 184 1.81 10.10 -3.46
CA ARG A 184 1.23 9.05 -4.29
C ARG A 184 1.45 9.38 -5.76
N SER A 185 1.16 8.44 -6.64
CA SER A 185 1.30 8.66 -8.08
C SER A 185 0.45 9.82 -8.62
N ASP A 186 -0.67 10.16 -7.97
CA ASP A 186 -1.62 11.19 -8.42
C ASP A 186 -1.90 12.28 -7.37
N THR A 187 -1.41 12.12 -6.14
CA THR A 187 -1.80 12.93 -4.99
C THR A 187 -0.58 13.30 -4.17
N PHE A 188 -0.49 14.58 -3.84
CA PHE A 188 0.50 15.11 -2.92
C PHE A 188 -0.20 15.94 -1.84
N ALA A 189 0.25 15.76 -0.61
CA ALA A 189 -0.11 16.64 0.48
C ALA A 189 1.04 16.69 1.47
N ALA A 190 1.40 17.86 1.96
CA ALA A 190 2.44 18.03 2.96
C ALA A 190 2.14 19.19 3.89
N GLY A 191 2.79 19.19 5.04
CA GLY A 191 2.71 20.28 5.99
C GLY A 191 3.92 20.32 6.91
N VAL A 192 4.17 21.49 7.49
CA VAL A 192 5.11 21.64 8.59
C VAL A 192 4.36 21.42 9.89
N TYR A 193 4.91 20.61 10.78
CA TYR A 193 4.35 20.28 12.09
C TYR A 193 5.28 20.75 13.20
N GLU A 194 4.69 21.17 14.32
CA GLU A 194 5.34 21.29 15.62
C GLU A 194 4.66 20.28 16.56
N ALA A 195 5.37 19.20 16.88
CA ALA A 195 4.79 18.01 17.49
C ALA A 195 3.52 17.56 16.75
N THR A 196 2.34 17.68 17.36
CA THR A 196 1.07 17.26 16.78
C THR A 196 0.31 18.38 16.05
N GLU A 197 0.78 19.62 16.11
CA GLU A 197 0.12 20.78 15.50
C GLU A 197 0.65 21.02 14.09
N ARG A 198 -0.25 21.05 13.09
CA ARG A 198 0.09 21.44 11.72
C ARG A 198 0.13 22.96 11.60
N LEU A 199 1.30 23.51 11.26
CA LEU A 199 1.56 24.93 11.08
C LEU A 199 1.31 25.43 9.66
N SER A 200 1.49 24.56 8.66
CA SER A 200 1.25 24.86 7.25
C SER A 200 0.71 23.65 6.50
N PHE A 201 0.04 23.90 5.38
CA PHE A 201 -0.48 22.86 4.51
C PHE A 201 -0.28 23.27 3.05
N GLU A 202 0.18 22.32 2.25
CA GLU A 202 0.24 22.38 0.80
C GLU A 202 -0.20 21.04 0.25
N GLY A 203 -1.05 21.03 -0.78
CA GLY A 203 -1.49 19.80 -1.40
C GLY A 203 -2.11 20.04 -2.77
N PHE A 204 -1.96 19.04 -3.63
CA PHE A 204 -2.53 19.05 -4.97
C PHE A 204 -2.70 17.64 -5.52
N ARG A 205 -3.55 17.54 -6.54
CA ARG A 205 -3.76 16.32 -7.33
C ARG A 205 -3.39 16.54 -8.78
N SER A 206 -2.87 15.48 -9.38
CA SER A 206 -2.65 15.37 -10.82
C SER A 206 -3.65 14.38 -11.41
N ASP A 207 -4.20 14.73 -12.57
CA ASP A 207 -5.02 13.80 -13.35
C ASP A 207 -4.12 12.75 -14.01
N VAL A 208 -3.75 11.71 -13.26
CA VAL A 208 -3.01 10.56 -13.79
C VAL A 208 -4.00 9.54 -14.32
N THR A 209 -3.82 9.14 -15.58
CA THR A 209 -4.69 8.16 -16.21
C THR A 209 -4.67 6.83 -15.41
N SER A 210 -5.85 6.31 -15.05
CA SER A 210 -5.97 5.04 -14.31
C SER A 210 -5.41 3.85 -15.11
N GLU A 211 -4.92 2.83 -14.41
CA GLU A 211 -4.57 1.55 -15.04
C GLU A 211 -5.81 0.96 -15.74
N HIS A 212 -5.63 0.53 -16.99
CA HIS A 212 -6.69 -0.09 -17.78
C HIS A 212 -6.27 -1.51 -18.14
N ASP A 213 -6.95 -2.50 -17.57
CA ASP A 213 -6.73 -3.94 -17.83
C ASP A 213 -7.12 -4.40 -19.24
N LYS A 214 -7.55 -3.50 -20.13
CA LYS A 214 -7.98 -3.86 -21.48
C LYS A 214 -6.76 -3.97 -22.40
N GLY A 215 -6.18 -5.17 -22.44
CA GLY A 215 -5.07 -5.53 -23.32
C GLY A 215 -5.39 -5.28 -24.80
N GLY A 216 -4.50 -4.57 -25.48
CA GLY A 216 -4.66 -4.25 -26.91
C GLY A 216 -3.50 -3.43 -27.48
N PHE A 217 -3.50 -3.26 -28.81
CA PHE A 217 -2.42 -2.58 -29.57
C PHE A 217 -2.13 -1.12 -29.15
N SER A 218 -2.97 -0.51 -28.31
CA SER A 218 -2.78 0.84 -27.75
C SER A 218 -2.25 0.86 -26.32
N GLN A 219 -2.15 -0.29 -25.63
CA GLN A 219 -1.78 -0.38 -24.21
C GLN A 219 -0.42 0.26 -23.91
N ALA A 220 0.62 -0.10 -24.65
CA ALA A 220 1.97 0.43 -24.45
C ALA A 220 2.08 1.95 -24.65
N ARG A 221 1.13 2.59 -25.36
CA ARG A 221 1.08 4.06 -25.49
C ARG A 221 0.41 4.70 -24.29
N PHE A 222 -0.63 4.06 -23.73
CA PHE A 222 -1.31 4.54 -22.52
C PHE A 222 -0.40 4.41 -21.30
N GLU A 223 0.29 3.28 -21.14
CA GLU A 223 1.25 3.08 -20.05
C GLU A 223 2.36 4.12 -20.11
N ARG A 224 2.97 4.37 -21.27
CA ARG A 224 3.98 5.43 -21.42
C ARG A 224 3.46 6.82 -21.07
N ARG A 225 2.27 7.17 -21.54
CA ARG A 225 1.66 8.46 -21.21
C ARG A 225 1.38 8.58 -19.71
N ARG A 226 0.93 7.50 -19.07
CA ARG A 226 0.71 7.47 -17.63
C ARG A 226 2.02 7.65 -16.86
N GLU A 227 3.09 6.98 -17.27
CA GLU A 227 4.42 7.17 -16.68
C GLU A 227 4.88 8.63 -16.82
N GLU A 228 4.72 9.24 -18.01
CA GLU A 228 5.02 10.67 -18.22
C GLU A 228 4.16 11.59 -17.32
N GLU A 229 2.89 11.25 -17.08
CA GLU A 229 1.98 11.97 -16.19
C GLU A 229 2.41 11.86 -14.72
N ILE A 230 2.88 10.68 -14.29
CA ILE A 230 3.40 10.43 -12.94
C ILE A 230 4.72 11.19 -12.75
N ASP A 231 5.66 11.09 -13.68
CA ASP A 231 6.94 11.79 -13.57
C ASP A 231 6.73 13.31 -13.47
N ALA A 232 5.82 13.88 -14.28
CA ALA A 232 5.46 15.29 -14.19
C ALA A 232 4.71 15.66 -12.89
N HIS A 233 4.05 14.70 -12.22
CA HIS A 233 3.50 14.91 -10.88
C HIS A 233 4.62 14.93 -9.84
N LEU A 234 5.54 13.97 -9.89
CA LEU A 234 6.64 13.86 -8.95
C LEU A 234 7.63 15.03 -9.05
N ASP A 235 7.91 15.56 -10.24
CA ASP A 235 8.70 16.79 -10.42
C ASP A 235 8.08 17.99 -9.67
N ARG A 236 6.74 18.10 -9.69
CA ARG A 236 6.01 19.12 -8.94
C ARG A 236 6.09 18.87 -7.42
N VAL A 237 6.04 17.61 -7.01
CA VAL A 237 6.21 17.20 -5.60
C VAL A 237 7.58 17.60 -5.09
N GLU A 238 8.65 17.31 -5.83
CA GLU A 238 10.01 17.70 -5.43
C GLU A 238 10.15 19.22 -5.24
N THR A 239 9.51 20.00 -6.13
CA THR A 239 9.50 21.47 -6.01
C THR A 239 8.78 21.90 -4.72
N ALA A 240 7.60 21.36 -4.45
CA ALA A 240 6.84 21.69 -3.23
C ALA A 240 7.56 21.24 -1.94
N LEU A 241 8.23 20.08 -1.96
CA LEU A 241 9.02 19.60 -0.83
C LEU A 241 10.23 20.49 -0.54
N ALA A 242 10.89 21.02 -1.58
CA ALA A 242 11.99 21.96 -1.43
C ALA A 242 11.55 23.28 -0.75
N ASP A 243 10.33 23.72 -1.01
CA ASP A 243 9.77 24.96 -0.45
C ASP A 243 9.38 24.85 1.05
N LEU A 244 9.28 23.64 1.61
CA LEU A 244 8.95 23.46 3.04
C LEU A 244 10.07 23.90 4.00
N GLU A 245 11.32 23.97 3.53
CA GLU A 245 12.51 24.42 4.29
C GLU A 245 12.63 23.81 5.72
N THR A 246 12.45 22.50 5.86
CA THR A 246 12.55 21.79 7.15
C THR A 246 13.81 20.92 7.26
N GLU A 247 14.47 20.93 8.42
CA GLU A 247 15.65 20.09 8.68
C GLU A 247 15.34 18.59 8.75
N ARG A 248 14.15 18.23 9.27
CA ARG A 248 13.65 16.86 9.36
C ARG A 248 12.42 16.73 8.47
N LEU A 249 12.44 15.80 7.53
CA LEU A 249 11.35 15.51 6.60
C LEU A 249 10.96 14.02 6.68
N ILE A 250 9.68 13.75 6.90
CA ILE A 250 9.11 12.41 6.90
C ILE A 250 8.18 12.30 5.70
N LEU A 251 8.43 11.36 4.80
CA LEU A 251 7.57 11.09 3.65
C LEU A 251 6.88 9.73 3.78
N VAL A 252 5.60 9.69 3.51
CA VAL A 252 4.81 8.46 3.48
C VAL A 252 4.03 8.33 2.18
N GLY A 253 3.66 7.11 1.80
CA GLY A 253 2.78 6.88 0.64
C GLY A 253 3.15 5.68 -0.21
N GLU A 254 3.02 5.79 -1.53
CA GLU A 254 3.27 4.67 -2.45
C GLU A 254 4.78 4.41 -2.60
N SER A 255 5.24 3.18 -2.34
CA SER A 255 6.67 2.83 -2.42
C SER A 255 7.30 3.11 -3.79
N THR A 256 6.53 2.92 -4.87
CA THR A 256 6.93 3.22 -6.24
C THR A 256 7.05 4.72 -6.49
N ALA A 257 6.23 5.56 -5.85
CA ALA A 257 6.33 7.02 -5.95
C ALA A 257 7.49 7.54 -5.12
N LEU A 258 7.61 7.08 -3.86
CA LEU A 258 8.69 7.49 -2.95
C LEU A 258 10.07 7.14 -3.49
N SER A 259 10.25 5.95 -4.08
CA SER A 259 11.54 5.53 -4.65
C SER A 259 11.98 6.31 -5.89
N ARG A 260 11.08 7.08 -6.52
CA ARG A 260 11.37 7.93 -7.68
C ARG A 260 11.73 9.37 -7.30
N LEU A 261 11.50 9.79 -6.06
CA LEU A 261 11.88 11.11 -5.59
C LEU A 261 13.39 11.18 -5.36
N SER A 262 13.97 12.31 -5.74
CA SER A 262 15.36 12.69 -5.50
C SER A 262 15.54 13.46 -4.18
N THR A 263 14.49 13.54 -3.36
CA THR A 263 14.47 14.31 -2.10
C THR A 263 15.10 13.52 -0.96
N ASP A 264 15.97 14.17 -0.19
CA ASP A 264 16.58 13.61 1.02
C ASP A 264 15.58 13.64 2.19
N ALA A 265 14.63 12.71 2.19
CA ALA A 265 13.76 12.49 3.34
C ALA A 265 14.54 11.86 4.50
N THR A 266 14.34 12.37 5.72
CA THR A 266 14.92 11.78 6.94
C THR A 266 14.34 10.38 7.20
N HIS A 267 13.05 10.20 6.93
CA HIS A 267 12.37 8.92 7.04
C HIS A 267 11.36 8.74 5.91
N THR A 268 11.24 7.50 5.43
CA THR A 268 10.24 7.10 4.43
C THR A 268 9.47 5.87 4.90
N ALA A 269 8.15 5.85 4.74
CA ALA A 269 7.33 4.67 5.01
C ALA A 269 6.21 4.50 3.99
N THR A 270 5.72 3.28 3.79
CA THR A 270 4.53 3.06 2.97
C THR A 270 3.27 3.49 3.73
N ALA A 271 2.29 4.05 3.02
CA ALA A 271 0.98 4.36 3.61
C ALA A 271 -0.16 4.04 2.65
N ASP A 272 -1.23 3.48 3.19
CA ASP A 272 -2.47 3.14 2.47
C ASP A 272 -3.52 4.27 2.53
N ALA A 273 -3.10 5.49 2.90
CA ALA A 273 -4.01 6.61 3.07
C ALA A 273 -4.78 6.92 1.78
N THR A 274 -6.11 6.93 1.89
CA THR A 274 -7.02 7.21 0.78
C THR A 274 -7.75 8.53 1.00
N GLY A 275 -8.10 9.21 -0.10
CA GLY A 275 -8.98 10.38 -0.07
C GLY A 275 -8.34 11.73 -0.41
N ALA A 276 -9.13 12.77 -0.13
CA ALA A 276 -8.89 14.22 -0.20
C ALA A 276 -7.57 14.72 0.38
N ASP A 277 -6.65 15.29 -0.39
CA ASP A 277 -5.37 15.94 -0.03
C ASP A 277 -5.15 16.16 1.49
N GLU A 278 -5.86 17.11 2.10
CA GLU A 278 -5.72 17.45 3.53
C GLU A 278 -6.20 16.34 4.48
N ALA A 279 -7.33 15.70 4.17
CA ALA A 279 -7.86 14.60 4.96
C ALA A 279 -7.00 13.33 4.85
N ALA A 280 -6.43 13.08 3.66
CA ALA A 280 -5.51 11.97 3.43
C ALA A 280 -4.19 12.20 4.18
N LEU A 281 -3.70 13.44 4.23
CA LEU A 281 -2.54 13.80 5.05
C LEU A 281 -2.81 13.56 6.54
N ASP A 282 -3.97 14.00 7.04
CA ASP A 282 -4.35 13.81 8.45
C ASP A 282 -4.48 12.33 8.83
N ASP A 283 -4.96 11.51 7.90
CA ASP A 283 -5.07 10.07 8.07
C ASP A 283 -3.70 9.39 8.06
N ALA A 284 -2.89 9.70 7.05
CA ALA A 284 -1.52 9.23 6.95
C ALA A 284 -0.68 9.60 8.17
N PHE A 285 -0.84 10.82 8.69
CA PHE A 285 -0.17 11.27 9.91
C PHE A 285 -0.60 10.44 11.13
N ARG A 286 -1.91 10.20 11.30
CA ARG A 286 -2.43 9.39 12.41
C ARG A 286 -1.95 7.95 12.34
N ASP A 287 -1.98 7.37 11.15
CA ASP A 287 -1.60 5.98 10.93
C ASP A 287 -0.09 5.78 11.08
N PHE A 288 0.72 6.69 10.55
CA PHE A 288 2.17 6.66 10.69
C PHE A 288 2.60 6.65 12.17
N TRP A 289 2.01 7.49 13.01
CA TRP A 289 2.32 7.56 14.45
C TRP A 289 1.61 6.49 15.30
N THR A 290 1.19 5.38 14.68
CA THR A 290 0.69 4.20 15.39
C THR A 290 1.83 3.21 15.61
N THR A 291 1.93 2.67 16.81
CA THR A 291 2.93 1.67 17.19
C THR A 291 2.26 0.32 17.40
N GLU A 292 2.81 -0.75 16.85
CA GLU A 292 2.33 -2.10 17.14
C GLU A 292 3.05 -2.65 18.37
N LEU A 293 2.29 -3.16 19.34
CA LEU A 293 2.81 -3.89 20.49
C LEU A 293 2.53 -5.38 20.30
N THR A 294 3.55 -6.18 20.55
CA THR A 294 3.49 -7.65 20.56
C THR A 294 4.01 -8.18 21.89
N LEU A 295 3.21 -9.01 22.56
CA LEU A 295 3.68 -9.76 23.73
C LEU A 295 4.62 -10.89 23.29
N LEU A 296 5.68 -11.17 24.06
CA LEU A 296 6.74 -12.15 23.73
C LEU A 296 6.73 -13.39 24.63
#